data_AF-A0A167LTV3-F1
#
_entry.id   AF-A0A167LTV3-F1
#
_cell.length_a   1.000
_cell.length_b   1.000
_cell.length_c   1.000
_cell.angle_alpha   90.00
_cell.angle_beta   90.00
_cell.angle_gamma   90.00
#
_symmetry.space_group_name_H-M   'P 1'
#
loop_
_entity.id
_entity.type
_entity.pdbx_description
1 polymer ?
#
loop_
_entity_poly.entity_id
_entity_poly.type
_entity_poly.pdbx_seq_one_letter_code
_entity_poly.pdbx_strand_id
1 'polypeptide(L)'
;MMLCNFTQGVNIVSSVAVLPTSPDQRSPEFEDEDEGLNSTAPAHAYLPSAPPSLSIPPEPPWRSPRTPSPPPEGWRGSLRTRGTLSLESLVAGNWHNSVPVNGLRLDYAGLISFYNPKYTSLLTARRSLASRTQHRLRNITAHDAHLFQEELLDVLSGTRRRSGVDWGQLIAHIVERHQQRLEFLEYLVNAENLAGTGAVNSSQTVRNVRQHVFTMLAPYLSRSSLPHPDDSSPATNASWLSPAIHLCKSTYTSQITHDSCSPQELVLKHSIETTMGQICRTLGLIWVRAYDAESLPNEEGRWALLELWKAEIRRLRNWLGWAIWIKCEPSCSESELCTLPQWPWDIRTGEEEDMTPKCVSRLRWETNFPGRRRPEEPERPSTERPLFGEGKR
;
A
#
# COMPACT_ATOMS: atom_id res chain seq x y z
N MET A 1 -20.27 10.33 -9.07
CA MET A 1 -20.38 8.87 -9.27
C MET A 1 -20.82 8.64 -10.72
N MET A 2 -20.11 7.80 -11.46
CA MET A 2 -20.36 7.52 -12.88
C MET A 2 -20.99 6.14 -13.02
N LEU A 3 -22.09 6.02 -13.77
CA LEU A 3 -22.65 4.73 -14.15
C LEU A 3 -22.04 4.33 -15.49
N CYS A 4 -21.26 3.27 -15.51
CA CYS A 4 -20.71 2.70 -16.74
C CYS A 4 -21.43 1.39 -17.05
N ASN A 5 -21.82 1.22 -18.31
CA ASN A 5 -22.19 -0.07 -18.87
C ASN A 5 -20.90 -0.74 -19.35
N PHE A 6 -20.75 -2.01 -19.00
CA PHE A 6 -19.59 -2.84 -19.37
C PHE A 6 -19.95 -3.99 -20.32
N THR A 7 -21.21 -4.10 -20.77
CA THR A 7 -21.67 -5.24 -21.59
C THR A 7 -21.06 -5.30 -22.99
N GLN A 8 -20.56 -4.18 -23.53
CA GLN A 8 -19.97 -4.10 -24.88
C GLN A 8 -18.74 -3.15 -24.92
N GLY A 9 -17.99 -3.07 -23.82
CA GLY A 9 -16.95 -2.05 -23.60
C GLY A 9 -17.38 -1.01 -22.57
N VAL A 10 -16.48 -0.11 -22.17
CA VAL A 10 -16.79 0.92 -21.16
C VAL A 10 -17.56 2.05 -21.82
N ASN A 11 -18.88 2.09 -21.62
CA ASN A 11 -19.72 3.20 -22.07
C ASN A 11 -20.32 3.90 -20.85
N ILE A 12 -20.14 5.22 -20.74
CA ILE A 12 -20.72 6.01 -19.65
C ILE A 12 -22.22 6.11 -19.92
N VAL A 13 -23.04 5.36 -19.18
CA VAL A 13 -24.51 5.37 -19.26
C VAL A 13 -25.06 6.66 -18.68
N SER A 14 -24.41 7.16 -17.64
CA SER A 14 -24.77 8.42 -17.01
C SER A 14 -23.55 9.00 -16.29
N SER A 15 -23.12 10.18 -16.73
CA SER A 15 -22.37 11.11 -15.91
C SER A 15 -23.35 12.15 -15.38
N VAL A 16 -23.85 11.91 -14.16
CA VAL A 16 -24.47 12.91 -13.29
C VAL A 16 -25.91 13.33 -13.64
N ALA A 17 -26.88 12.53 -13.17
CA ALA A 17 -28.11 13.06 -12.56
C ALA A 17 -28.07 12.80 -11.04
N VAL A 18 -26.95 13.18 -10.40
CA VAL A 18 -26.76 13.01 -8.97
C VAL A 18 -27.23 14.29 -8.27
N LEU A 19 -28.02 14.13 -7.19
CA LEU A 19 -28.48 15.26 -6.38
C LEU A 19 -27.34 16.22 -6.04
N PRO A 20 -27.54 17.53 -6.19
CA PRO A 20 -26.52 18.53 -5.92
C PRO A 20 -26.09 18.47 -4.45
N THR A 21 -24.86 18.90 -4.17
CA THR A 21 -24.41 19.14 -2.80
C THR A 21 -24.95 20.47 -2.30
N SER A 22 -25.20 20.58 -1.00
CA SER A 22 -25.48 21.87 -0.37
C SER A 22 -24.34 22.85 -0.68
N PRO A 23 -24.61 24.12 -1.02
CA PRO A 23 -23.59 25.16 -0.92
C PRO A 23 -23.05 25.16 0.51
N ASP A 24 -21.72 25.08 0.66
CA ASP A 24 -21.10 25.24 1.98
C ASP A 24 -21.35 26.66 2.45
N GLN A 25 -21.80 26.83 3.70
CA GLN A 25 -22.06 28.14 4.30
C GLN A 25 -20.77 28.91 4.65
N ARG A 26 -19.60 28.34 4.38
CA ARG A 26 -18.27 28.93 4.55
C ARG A 26 -17.29 28.33 3.54
N SER A 27 -17.30 28.81 2.31
CA SER A 27 -16.04 28.94 1.59
C SER A 27 -15.72 30.44 1.59
N PRO A 28 -14.57 30.89 2.11
CA PRO A 28 -14.11 32.23 1.79
C PRO A 28 -14.10 32.32 0.27
N GLU A 29 -14.69 33.39 -0.28
CA GLU A 29 -14.54 33.71 -1.69
C GLU A 29 -13.05 33.63 -2.00
N PHE A 30 -12.67 32.66 -2.83
CA PHE A 30 -11.46 32.77 -3.61
C PHE A 30 -11.77 33.87 -4.62
N GLU A 31 -11.51 35.11 -4.23
CA GLU A 31 -11.24 36.16 -5.19
C GLU A 31 -10.02 35.67 -5.98
N ASP A 32 -10.26 35.20 -7.20
CA ASP A 32 -9.24 35.09 -8.23
C ASP A 32 -8.77 36.53 -8.48
N GLU A 33 -7.80 37.02 -7.69
CA GLU A 33 -7.01 38.19 -8.06
C GLU A 33 -6.18 37.77 -9.29
N ASP A 34 -6.69 38.14 -10.46
CA ASP A 34 -5.98 38.24 -11.72
C ASP A 34 -4.88 39.33 -11.58
N GLU A 35 -3.89 39.11 -10.71
CA GLU A 35 -2.68 39.91 -10.70
C GLU A 35 -1.78 39.43 -11.85
N GLY A 36 -1.78 40.24 -12.90
CA GLY A 36 -0.85 40.13 -14.02
C GLY A 36 0.60 40.19 -13.55
N LEU A 37 1.22 39.01 -13.42
CA LEU A 37 2.66 38.88 -13.23
C LEU A 37 3.37 38.93 -14.58
N ASN A 38 3.72 40.15 -14.99
CA ASN A 38 4.91 40.40 -15.78
C ASN A 38 6.12 39.86 -15.00
N SER A 39 6.61 38.68 -15.36
CA SER A 39 7.89 38.18 -14.87
C SER A 39 8.79 37.83 -16.06
N THR A 40 9.65 38.79 -16.38
CA THR A 40 10.84 38.64 -17.21
C THR A 40 11.87 37.74 -16.53
N ALA A 41 12.03 36.50 -17.02
CA ALA A 41 13.25 35.68 -16.92
C ALA A 41 13.19 34.50 -17.93
N PRO A 42 14.33 33.96 -18.42
CA PRO A 42 14.52 33.76 -19.85
C PRO A 42 14.21 32.34 -20.38
N ALA A 43 13.58 32.35 -21.55
CA ALA A 43 13.74 31.48 -22.74
C ALA A 43 13.95 29.96 -22.55
N HIS A 44 12.86 29.25 -22.81
CA HIS A 44 12.82 27.90 -23.37
C HIS A 44 13.64 27.76 -24.67
N ALA A 45 14.26 26.59 -24.85
CA ALA A 45 14.83 26.08 -26.10
C ALA A 45 14.78 24.54 -25.97
N TYR A 46 14.19 23.69 -26.80
CA TYR A 46 13.45 23.77 -28.05
C TYR A 46 12.43 22.61 -28.03
N LEU A 47 11.14 22.88 -28.24
CA LEU A 47 10.21 21.91 -28.84
C LEU A 47 9.77 22.52 -30.17
N PRO A 48 9.79 21.76 -31.29
CA PRO A 48 9.36 22.29 -32.57
C PRO A 48 7.89 22.72 -32.50
N SER A 49 7.64 23.93 -32.98
CA SER A 49 6.33 24.57 -33.07
C SER A 49 5.30 23.68 -33.78
N ALA A 50 4.22 23.36 -33.08
CA ALA A 50 3.01 22.82 -33.68
C ALA A 50 2.37 23.89 -34.59
N PRO A 51 1.75 23.49 -35.72
CA PRO A 51 1.14 24.43 -36.66
C PRO A 51 -0.08 25.15 -36.04
N PRO A 52 -0.33 26.42 -36.38
CA PRO A 52 -1.42 27.22 -35.81
C PRO A 52 -2.71 26.92 -36.56
N SER A 53 -3.52 25.97 -36.06
CA SER A 53 -4.99 25.92 -36.25
C SER A 53 -5.55 24.63 -35.67
N LEU A 54 -5.56 24.51 -34.35
CA LEU A 54 -6.52 23.66 -33.67
C LEU A 54 -7.30 24.56 -32.73
N SER A 55 -8.58 24.74 -33.05
CA SER A 55 -9.59 25.23 -32.13
C SER A 55 -9.34 24.65 -30.75
N ILE A 56 -9.34 25.52 -29.74
CA ILE A 56 -9.35 25.11 -28.32
C ILE A 56 -10.41 24.01 -28.20
N PRO A 57 -10.05 22.77 -27.78
CA PRO A 57 -11.03 21.74 -27.57
C PRO A 57 -12.09 22.27 -26.62
N PRO A 58 -13.39 21.98 -26.82
CA PRO A 58 -14.40 22.33 -25.82
C PRO A 58 -13.91 21.88 -24.44
N GLU A 59 -14.07 22.76 -23.45
CA GLU A 59 -13.65 22.48 -22.08
C GLU A 59 -14.07 21.06 -21.69
N PRO A 60 -13.16 20.27 -21.09
CA PRO A 60 -13.50 18.91 -20.70
C PRO A 60 -14.73 18.95 -19.78
N PRO A 61 -15.72 18.05 -19.97
CA PRO A 61 -17.02 18.06 -19.27
C PRO A 61 -16.94 17.86 -17.74
N TRP A 62 -15.73 17.83 -17.18
CA TRP A 62 -15.45 17.60 -15.77
C TRP A 62 -15.29 18.88 -14.94
N ARG A 63 -15.32 20.08 -15.56
CA ARG A 63 -15.45 21.31 -14.77
C ARG A 63 -16.83 21.34 -14.13
N SER A 64 -16.85 21.03 -12.84
CA SER A 64 -18.06 21.20 -12.02
C SER A 64 -18.53 22.65 -12.17
N PRO A 65 -19.83 22.89 -12.40
CA PRO A 65 -20.37 24.25 -12.42
C PRO A 65 -19.92 24.99 -11.16
N ARG A 66 -19.42 26.23 -11.31
CA ARG A 66 -18.98 27.07 -10.18
C ARG A 66 -20.11 27.29 -9.16
N THR A 67 -21.37 27.12 -9.57
CA THR A 67 -22.56 27.20 -8.73
C THR A 67 -23.21 25.81 -8.56
N PRO A 68 -23.53 25.38 -7.32
CA PRO A 68 -24.27 24.15 -7.12
C PRO A 68 -25.62 24.25 -7.82
N SER A 69 -26.00 23.22 -8.59
CA SER A 69 -27.34 23.15 -9.19
C SER A 69 -28.40 23.17 -8.08
N PRO A 70 -29.56 23.81 -8.28
CA PRO A 70 -30.65 23.76 -7.32
C PRO A 70 -31.14 22.31 -7.14
N PRO A 71 -31.67 21.95 -5.96
CA PRO A 71 -32.28 20.64 -5.76
C PRO A 71 -33.42 20.41 -6.78
N PRO A 72 -33.64 19.16 -7.24
CA PRO A 72 -34.75 18.84 -8.14
C PRO A 72 -36.10 19.25 -7.54
N GLU A 73 -37.05 19.57 -8.42
CA GLU A 73 -38.43 19.88 -8.02
C GLU A 73 -39.02 18.72 -7.21
N GLY A 74 -39.61 19.04 -6.06
CA GLY A 74 -40.19 18.06 -5.13
C GLY A 74 -39.21 17.46 -4.10
N TRP A 75 -37.91 17.78 -4.14
CA TRP A 75 -36.97 17.35 -3.10
C TRP A 75 -37.35 17.92 -1.72
N ARG A 76 -37.34 17.07 -0.69
CA ARG A 76 -37.60 17.44 0.71
C ARG A 76 -36.42 17.00 1.58
N GLY A 77 -35.96 17.91 2.45
CA GLY A 77 -34.84 17.66 3.38
C GLY A 77 -33.51 18.27 2.94
N SER A 78 -32.48 18.14 3.78
CA SER A 78 -31.16 18.73 3.52
C SER A 78 -30.40 17.96 2.44
N LEU A 79 -29.71 18.69 1.57
CA LEU A 79 -28.77 18.12 0.62
C LEU A 79 -27.49 17.66 1.35
N ARG A 80 -26.78 16.70 0.74
CA ARG A 80 -25.48 16.25 1.26
C ARG A 80 -24.46 17.39 1.22
N THR A 81 -23.62 17.51 2.25
CA THR A 81 -22.50 18.45 2.24
C THR A 81 -21.36 17.91 1.37
N ARG A 82 -20.41 18.77 0.99
CA ARG A 82 -19.19 18.34 0.28
C ARG A 82 -18.35 17.36 1.11
N GLY A 83 -18.29 17.56 2.43
CA GLY A 83 -17.61 16.65 3.35
C GLY A 83 -18.24 15.26 3.33
N THR A 84 -19.58 15.17 3.42
CA THR A 84 -20.29 13.88 3.33
C THR A 84 -20.09 13.22 1.97
N LEU A 85 -20.15 13.97 0.87
CA LEU A 85 -19.89 13.41 -0.47
C LEU A 85 -18.47 12.84 -0.61
N SER A 86 -17.48 13.52 -0.03
CA SER A 86 -16.08 13.08 -0.03
C SER A 86 -15.92 11.79 0.76
N LEU A 87 -16.49 11.73 1.97
CA LEU A 87 -16.50 10.52 2.78
C LEU A 87 -17.19 9.35 2.07
N GLU A 88 -18.37 9.56 1.49
CA GLU A 88 -19.08 8.52 0.73
C GLU A 88 -18.25 8.01 -0.46
N SER A 89 -17.50 8.89 -1.11
CA SER A 89 -16.61 8.50 -2.21
C SER A 89 -15.43 7.65 -1.71
N LEU A 90 -14.86 8.00 -0.56
CA LEU A 90 -13.82 7.22 0.11
C LEU A 90 -14.35 5.85 0.55
N VAL A 91 -15.51 5.81 1.19
CA VAL A 91 -16.20 4.57 1.62
C VAL A 91 -16.48 3.67 0.43
N ALA A 92 -17.03 4.22 -0.65
CA ALA A 92 -17.33 3.47 -1.88
C ALA A 92 -16.05 2.93 -2.54
N GLY A 93 -14.96 3.70 -2.54
CA GLY A 93 -13.65 3.22 -3.00
C GLY A 93 -13.16 2.03 -2.17
N ASN A 94 -13.33 2.10 -0.85
CA ASN A 94 -12.90 1.06 0.07
C ASN A 94 -13.69 -0.25 -0.06
N TRP A 95 -14.91 -0.24 -0.61
CA TRP A 95 -15.71 -1.47 -0.83
C TRP A 95 -15.04 -2.48 -1.75
N HIS A 96 -14.15 -2.03 -2.64
CA HIS A 96 -13.47 -2.87 -3.61
C HIS A 96 -12.02 -3.21 -3.22
N ASN A 97 -11.57 -2.83 -2.02
CA ASN A 97 -10.21 -3.12 -1.56
C ASN A 97 -9.96 -4.61 -1.32
N SER A 98 -10.99 -5.37 -0.94
CA SER A 98 -10.86 -6.76 -0.52
C SER A 98 -11.52 -7.77 -1.48
N VAL A 99 -12.42 -7.32 -2.35
CA VAL A 99 -13.15 -8.20 -3.27
C VAL A 99 -13.06 -7.64 -4.69
N PRO A 100 -12.47 -8.40 -5.64
CA PRO A 100 -12.48 -7.99 -7.05
C PRO A 100 -13.93 -7.84 -7.52
N VAL A 101 -14.18 -6.85 -8.39
CA VAL A 101 -15.50 -6.63 -8.97
C VAL A 101 -15.96 -7.90 -9.69
N ASN A 102 -17.16 -8.39 -9.35
CA ASN A 102 -17.73 -9.59 -9.94
C ASN A 102 -17.72 -9.51 -11.48
N GLY A 103 -17.21 -10.55 -12.13
CA GLY A 103 -17.11 -10.63 -13.58
C GLY A 103 -15.85 -10.01 -14.20
N LEU A 104 -15.02 -9.31 -13.42
CA LEU A 104 -13.70 -8.84 -13.88
C LEU A 104 -12.61 -9.79 -13.38
N ARG A 105 -11.79 -10.31 -14.30
CA ARG A 105 -10.61 -11.12 -13.98
C ARG A 105 -9.38 -10.48 -14.62
N LEU A 106 -8.30 -10.39 -13.85
CA LEU A 106 -7.02 -9.92 -14.35
C LEU A 106 -6.42 -10.96 -15.30
N ASP A 107 -6.00 -10.53 -16.49
CA ASP A 107 -5.23 -11.37 -17.41
C ASP A 107 -3.76 -11.40 -16.98
N TYR A 108 -3.42 -12.28 -16.03
CA TYR A 108 -2.05 -12.42 -15.52
C TYR A 108 -1.04 -12.77 -16.61
N ALA A 109 -1.46 -13.42 -17.69
CA ALA A 109 -0.56 -13.73 -18.81
C ALA A 109 -0.20 -12.50 -19.65
N GLY A 110 -1.01 -11.44 -19.58
CA GLY A 110 -0.77 -10.14 -20.22
C GLY A 110 -0.40 -9.02 -19.25
N LEU A 111 -0.25 -9.32 -17.95
CA LEU A 111 0.02 -8.30 -16.93
C LEU A 111 1.49 -7.88 -16.98
N ILE A 112 1.75 -6.68 -17.48
CA ILE A 112 3.10 -6.10 -17.47
C ILE A 112 3.37 -5.45 -16.12
N SER A 113 4.48 -5.85 -15.50
CA SER A 113 4.91 -5.28 -14.21
C SER A 113 6.19 -4.49 -14.35
N PHE A 114 6.16 -3.20 -13.97
CA PHE A 114 7.34 -2.36 -13.84
C PHE A 114 8.30 -2.82 -12.72
N TYR A 115 7.89 -3.82 -11.92
CA TYR A 115 8.80 -4.46 -10.96
C TYR A 115 9.73 -5.49 -11.61
N ASN A 116 9.51 -5.86 -12.87
CA ASN A 116 10.36 -6.79 -13.61
C ASN A 116 11.82 -6.30 -13.65
N PRO A 117 12.82 -7.12 -13.27
CA PRO A 117 14.23 -6.74 -13.24
C PRO A 117 14.81 -6.25 -14.57
N LYS A 118 14.16 -6.56 -15.70
CA LYS A 118 14.58 -6.07 -17.03
C LYS A 118 14.56 -4.54 -17.14
N TYR A 119 13.71 -3.86 -16.37
CA TYR A 119 13.69 -2.40 -16.31
C TYR A 119 14.77 -1.91 -15.35
N THR A 120 16.01 -1.88 -15.85
CA THR A 120 17.21 -1.67 -15.04
C THR A 120 17.26 -0.29 -14.41
N SER A 121 16.72 0.74 -15.06
CA SER A 121 16.70 2.10 -14.50
C SER A 121 15.75 2.18 -13.32
N LEU A 122 14.58 1.55 -13.43
CA LEU A 122 13.61 1.44 -12.34
C LEU A 122 14.12 0.55 -11.20
N LEU A 123 14.85 -0.52 -11.50
CA LEU A 123 15.47 -1.35 -10.47
C LEU A 123 16.50 -0.55 -9.66
N THR A 124 17.35 0.21 -10.34
CA THR A 124 18.39 1.03 -9.70
C THR A 124 17.76 2.14 -8.86
N ALA A 125 16.78 2.86 -9.40
CA ALA A 125 16.05 3.90 -8.69
C ALA A 125 15.35 3.37 -7.42
N ARG A 126 14.78 2.16 -7.46
CA ARG A 126 14.14 1.54 -6.29
C ARG A 126 15.13 1.19 -5.17
N ARG A 127 16.36 0.78 -5.52
CA ARG A 127 17.38 0.39 -4.52
C ARG A 127 17.87 1.58 -3.68
N SER A 128 17.82 2.80 -4.22
CA SER A 128 18.18 4.01 -3.49
C SER A 128 17.06 4.56 -2.59
N LEU A 129 15.86 4.00 -2.65
CA LEU A 129 14.72 4.47 -1.86
C LEU A 129 14.58 3.67 -0.57
N ALA A 130 14.20 4.36 0.51
CA ALA A 130 14.04 3.75 1.83
C ALA A 130 12.70 2.99 1.95
N SER A 131 11.66 3.41 1.22
CA SER A 131 10.32 2.84 1.30
C SER A 131 9.70 2.52 -0.06
N ARG A 132 8.90 1.44 -0.10
CA ARG A 132 8.09 1.06 -1.27
C ARG A 132 7.03 2.12 -1.60
N THR A 133 6.58 2.89 -0.62
CA THR A 133 5.63 3.99 -0.83
C THR A 133 6.20 5.10 -1.69
N GLN A 134 7.53 5.18 -1.84
CA GLN A 134 8.24 6.13 -2.68
C GLN A 134 8.51 5.60 -4.09
N HIS A 135 8.20 4.33 -4.39
CA HIS A 135 8.39 3.79 -5.73
C HIS A 135 7.51 4.55 -6.73
N ARG A 136 8.15 5.13 -7.74
CA ARG A 136 7.50 5.87 -8.83
C ARG A 136 8.12 5.43 -10.15
N LEU A 137 7.40 5.65 -11.25
CA LEU A 137 7.94 5.51 -12.61
C LEU A 137 8.81 6.71 -13.02
N ARG A 138 9.04 7.65 -12.10
CA ARG A 138 9.93 8.79 -12.30
C ARG A 138 11.35 8.28 -12.54
N ASN A 139 12.05 8.86 -13.51
CA ASN A 139 13.39 8.45 -13.95
C ASN A 139 13.45 7.12 -14.71
N ILE A 140 12.34 6.67 -15.32
CA ILE A 140 12.42 5.65 -16.37
C ILE A 140 13.26 6.17 -17.54
N THR A 141 14.21 5.37 -18.02
CA THR A 141 15.03 5.73 -19.18
C THR A 141 14.24 5.58 -20.47
N ALA A 142 14.66 6.25 -21.54
CA ALA A 142 14.06 6.08 -22.86
C ALA A 142 14.14 4.62 -23.35
N HIS A 143 15.22 3.91 -23.00
CA HIS A 143 15.38 2.49 -23.31
C HIS A 143 14.35 1.62 -22.58
N ASP A 144 14.22 1.74 -21.26
CA ASP A 144 13.23 0.99 -20.48
C ASP A 144 11.79 1.32 -20.90
N ALA A 145 11.53 2.57 -21.27
CA ALA A 145 10.23 3.00 -21.80
C ALA A 145 9.93 2.36 -23.17
N HIS A 146 10.93 2.25 -24.06
CA HIS A 146 10.78 1.55 -25.33
C HIS A 146 10.52 0.05 -25.13
N LEU A 147 11.27 -0.60 -24.25
CA LEU A 147 11.05 -2.01 -23.90
C LEU A 147 9.63 -2.26 -23.35
N PHE A 148 9.10 -1.33 -22.57
CA PHE A 148 7.71 -1.39 -22.12
C PHE A 148 6.73 -1.26 -23.28
N GLN A 149 6.94 -0.33 -24.20
CA GLN A 149 6.07 -0.14 -25.37
C GLN A 149 6.07 -1.38 -26.28
N GLU A 150 7.24 -1.97 -26.55
CA GLU A 150 7.34 -3.21 -27.33
C GLU A 150 6.59 -4.37 -26.67
N GLU A 151 6.75 -4.55 -25.36
CA GLU A 151 6.03 -5.59 -24.64
C GLU A 151 4.52 -5.32 -24.59
N LEU A 152 4.11 -4.06 -24.45
CA LEU A 152 2.70 -3.69 -24.52
C LEU A 152 2.12 -4.03 -25.90
N LEU A 153 2.85 -3.74 -26.97
CA LEU A 153 2.43 -4.10 -28.33
C LEU A 153 2.38 -5.61 -28.53
N ASP A 154 3.36 -6.37 -28.03
CA ASP A 154 3.36 -7.83 -28.07
C ASP A 154 2.18 -8.43 -27.28
N VAL A 155 1.91 -7.88 -26.10
CA VAL A 155 0.77 -8.26 -25.28
C VAL A 155 -0.51 -7.99 -26.08
N LEU A 156 -0.76 -6.76 -26.55
CA LEU A 156 -1.97 -6.44 -27.33
C LEU A 156 -2.06 -7.20 -28.67
N SER A 157 -0.90 -7.60 -29.19
CA SER A 157 -0.58 -8.41 -30.37
C SER A 157 -1.40 -9.66 -30.62
N GLY A 158 -1.33 -10.55 -29.64
CA GLY A 158 -1.23 -11.96 -29.95
C GLY A 158 -2.01 -12.89 -29.03
N THR A 159 -2.21 -14.10 -29.54
CA THR A 159 -2.69 -15.24 -28.76
C THR A 159 -1.53 -15.73 -27.90
N ARG A 160 -1.57 -15.43 -26.61
CA ARG A 160 -0.48 -15.73 -25.68
C ARG A 160 -0.61 -17.13 -25.10
N ARG A 161 0.54 -17.74 -24.81
CA ARG A 161 0.60 -18.92 -23.94
C ARG A 161 0.07 -18.55 -22.57
N ARG A 162 -0.65 -19.48 -21.96
CA ARG A 162 -1.22 -19.34 -20.62
C ARG A 162 -1.01 -20.65 -19.88
N SER A 163 -0.47 -20.57 -18.68
CA SER A 163 -0.28 -21.74 -17.82
C SER A 163 -1.59 -22.35 -17.33
N GLY A 164 -2.70 -21.59 -17.41
CA GLY A 164 -4.00 -21.98 -16.85
C GLY A 164 -4.09 -21.80 -15.33
N VAL A 165 -3.01 -21.35 -14.68
CA VAL A 165 -2.95 -21.11 -13.24
C VAL A 165 -3.74 -19.86 -12.88
N ASP A 166 -4.60 -19.97 -11.87
CA ASP A 166 -5.23 -18.80 -11.26
C ASP A 166 -4.25 -18.13 -10.30
N TRP A 167 -3.35 -17.31 -10.86
CA TRP A 167 -2.32 -16.61 -10.09
C TRP A 167 -2.91 -15.71 -8.99
N GLY A 168 -4.07 -15.12 -9.23
CA GLY A 168 -4.75 -14.27 -8.25
C GLY A 168 -5.17 -15.05 -7.02
N GLN A 169 -5.85 -16.18 -7.22
CA GLN A 169 -6.21 -17.08 -6.13
C GLN A 169 -4.97 -17.67 -5.44
N LEU A 170 -3.93 -18.02 -6.19
CA LEU A 170 -2.70 -18.56 -5.60
C LEU A 170 -2.00 -17.54 -4.68
N ILE A 171 -1.89 -16.29 -5.11
CA ILE A 171 -1.32 -15.20 -4.29
C ILE A 171 -2.18 -14.95 -3.06
N ALA A 172 -3.50 -14.88 -3.23
CA ALA A 172 -4.44 -14.70 -2.12
C ALA A 172 -4.30 -15.83 -1.09
N HIS A 173 -4.22 -17.08 -1.54
CA HIS A 173 -4.03 -18.25 -0.68
C HIS A 173 -2.73 -18.19 0.13
N ILE A 174 -1.62 -17.77 -0.50
CA ILE A 174 -0.33 -17.61 0.20
C ILE A 174 -0.45 -16.55 1.30
N VAL A 175 -1.04 -15.40 0.99
CA VAL A 175 -1.26 -14.32 1.96
C VAL A 175 -2.13 -14.82 3.10
N GLU A 176 -3.29 -15.41 2.80
CA GLU A 176 -4.24 -15.93 3.79
C GLU A 176 -3.59 -16.96 4.72
N ARG A 177 -2.83 -17.91 4.15
CA ARG A 177 -2.18 -18.98 4.93
C ARG A 177 -1.14 -18.46 5.91
N HIS A 178 -0.42 -17.40 5.57
CA HIS A 178 0.74 -16.95 6.33
C HIS A 178 0.50 -15.67 7.14
N GLN A 179 -0.45 -14.81 6.75
CA GLN A 179 -0.61 -13.46 7.34
C GLN A 179 -0.88 -13.49 8.85
N GLN A 180 -1.87 -14.26 9.28
CA GLN A 180 -2.29 -14.35 10.68
C GLN A 180 -1.25 -15.11 11.49
N ARG A 181 -0.60 -16.11 10.88
CA ARG A 181 0.42 -16.92 11.55
C ARG A 181 1.68 -16.12 11.84
N LEU A 182 2.11 -15.26 10.92
CA LEU A 182 3.25 -14.37 11.13
C LEU A 182 2.92 -13.24 12.12
N GLU A 183 1.71 -12.70 12.06
CA GLU A 183 1.25 -11.71 13.04
C GLU A 183 1.17 -12.31 14.45
N PHE A 184 0.65 -13.53 14.59
CA PHE A 184 0.62 -14.24 15.87
C PHE A 184 2.03 -14.60 16.38
N LEU A 185 2.97 -14.94 15.49
CA LEU A 185 4.37 -15.11 15.89
C LEU A 185 4.95 -13.83 16.45
N GLU A 186 4.67 -12.68 15.81
CA GLU A 186 5.11 -11.40 16.35
C GLU A 186 4.49 -11.11 17.71
N TYR A 187 3.21 -11.43 17.89
CA TYR A 187 2.55 -11.33 19.19
C TYR A 187 3.26 -12.17 20.26
N LEU A 188 3.55 -13.45 19.96
CA LEU A 188 4.22 -14.37 20.89
C LEU A 188 5.61 -13.88 21.31
N VAL A 189 6.43 -13.40 20.38
CA VAL A 189 7.79 -12.92 20.69
C VAL A 189 7.79 -11.55 21.38
N ASN A 190 6.67 -10.81 21.35
CA ASN A 190 6.50 -9.53 22.06
C ASN A 190 5.73 -9.67 23.39
N ALA A 191 5.48 -10.88 23.88
CA ALA A 191 4.65 -11.13 25.07
C ALA A 191 5.12 -10.35 26.32
N GLU A 192 6.42 -10.09 26.45
CA GLU A 192 6.99 -9.25 27.52
C GLU A 192 6.40 -7.83 27.55
N ASN A 193 6.23 -7.21 26.39
CA ASN A 193 5.70 -5.85 26.28
C ASN A 193 4.20 -5.77 26.62
N LEU A 194 3.50 -6.90 26.55
CA LEU A 194 2.04 -6.98 26.77
C LEU A 194 1.67 -7.27 28.22
N ALA A 195 2.60 -7.80 29.01
CA ALA A 195 2.29 -8.28 30.34
C ALA A 195 2.07 -7.19 31.39
N GLY A 196 2.43 -5.93 31.10
CA GLY A 196 2.11 -4.71 31.86
C GLY A 196 2.66 -4.62 33.30
N THR A 197 2.50 -5.68 34.08
CA THR A 197 2.86 -5.85 35.50
C THR A 197 3.12 -7.32 35.92
N GLY A 198 2.90 -8.32 35.06
CA GLY A 198 3.11 -9.74 35.37
C GLY A 198 4.47 -10.27 34.88
N ALA A 199 5.08 -11.21 35.63
CA ALA A 199 6.29 -11.90 35.19
C ALA A 199 5.97 -12.82 33.99
N VAL A 200 6.55 -12.52 32.82
CA VAL A 200 6.40 -13.38 31.63
C VAL A 200 7.29 -14.60 31.77
N ASN A 201 6.68 -15.78 31.66
CA ASN A 201 7.41 -17.04 31.70
C ASN A 201 8.14 -17.27 30.37
N SER A 202 9.43 -16.93 30.32
CA SER A 202 10.30 -17.10 29.15
C SER A 202 10.32 -18.53 28.61
N SER A 203 10.24 -19.54 29.49
CA SER A 203 10.17 -20.95 29.09
C SER A 203 8.87 -21.26 28.34
N GLN A 204 7.73 -20.76 28.81
CA GLN A 204 6.46 -20.94 28.13
C GLN A 204 6.42 -20.20 26.80
N THR A 205 6.96 -18.98 26.73
CA THR A 205 7.04 -18.21 25.48
C THR A 205 7.88 -18.95 24.44
N VAL A 206 9.05 -19.48 24.82
CA VAL A 206 9.89 -20.29 23.93
C VAL A 206 9.15 -21.51 23.39
N ARG A 207 8.43 -22.25 24.26
CA ARG A 207 7.60 -23.40 23.85
C ARG A 207 6.52 -23.00 22.85
N ASN A 208 5.81 -21.90 23.11
CA ASN A 208 4.74 -21.42 22.24
C ASN A 208 5.26 -21.03 20.85
N VAL A 209 6.38 -20.28 20.79
CA VAL A 209 7.00 -19.89 19.52
C VAL A 209 7.48 -21.12 18.75
N ARG A 210 8.18 -22.03 19.42
CA ARG A 210 8.65 -23.29 18.82
C ARG A 210 7.50 -24.10 18.23
N GLN A 211 6.43 -24.32 18.99
CA GLN A 211 5.26 -25.07 18.54
C GLN A 211 4.57 -24.42 17.34
N HIS A 212 4.49 -23.08 17.33
CA HIS A 212 3.87 -22.37 16.23
C HIS A 212 4.70 -22.43 14.94
N VAL A 213 6.02 -22.28 15.04
CA VAL A 213 6.94 -22.46 13.89
C VAL A 213 6.90 -23.90 13.39
N PHE A 214 6.88 -24.88 14.29
CA PHE A 214 6.69 -26.29 13.92
C PHE A 214 5.40 -26.47 13.12
N THR A 215 4.28 -25.91 13.59
CA THR A 215 2.99 -26.00 12.90
C THR A 215 3.05 -25.43 11.48
N MET A 216 3.81 -24.35 11.26
CA MET A 216 3.98 -23.75 9.94
C MET A 216 4.86 -24.59 9.00
N LEU A 217 5.88 -25.27 9.54
CA LEU A 217 6.83 -26.08 8.78
C LEU A 217 6.41 -27.55 8.62
N ALA A 218 5.56 -28.06 9.51
CA ALA A 218 5.17 -29.47 9.58
C ALA A 218 4.77 -30.09 8.23
N PRO A 219 4.02 -29.41 7.33
CA PRO A 219 3.67 -29.97 6.03
C PRO A 219 4.87 -30.26 5.12
N TYR A 220 6.04 -29.69 5.41
CA TYR A 220 7.26 -29.80 4.61
C TYR A 220 8.35 -30.62 5.30
N LEU A 221 8.16 -30.99 6.57
CA LEU A 221 9.12 -31.78 7.33
C LEU A 221 8.97 -33.26 6.96
N SER A 222 10.08 -33.87 6.58
CA SER A 222 10.21 -35.31 6.34
C SER A 222 11.15 -35.94 7.36
N ARG A 223 11.24 -37.28 7.41
CA ARG A 223 12.22 -37.96 8.27
C ARG A 223 13.66 -37.60 7.94
N SER A 224 13.95 -37.34 6.66
CA SER A 224 15.26 -36.82 6.19
C SER A 224 15.49 -35.35 6.53
N SER A 225 14.50 -34.68 7.13
CA SER A 225 14.58 -33.28 7.54
C SER A 225 14.67 -33.13 9.06
N LEU A 226 15.26 -34.11 9.72
CA LEU A 226 15.54 -34.14 11.14
C LEU A 226 17.04 -34.39 11.36
N PRO A 227 17.65 -33.79 12.38
CA PRO A 227 19.05 -34.05 12.71
C PRO A 227 19.26 -35.52 13.08
N HIS A 228 20.44 -36.07 12.77
CA HIS A 228 20.76 -37.43 13.15
C HIS A 228 20.94 -37.48 14.68
N PRO A 229 20.51 -38.55 15.38
CA PRO A 229 20.73 -38.68 16.82
C PRO A 229 22.19 -38.52 17.29
N ASP A 230 23.17 -38.68 16.40
CA ASP A 230 24.60 -38.54 16.70
C ASP A 230 25.12 -37.11 16.48
N ASP A 231 24.29 -36.19 15.97
CA ASP A 231 24.65 -34.79 15.79
C ASP A 231 24.62 -34.07 17.14
N SER A 232 25.80 -33.91 17.75
CA SER A 232 25.98 -33.29 19.07
C SER A 232 25.61 -31.80 19.12
N SER A 233 25.36 -31.15 17.97
CA SER A 233 24.90 -29.75 17.90
C SER A 233 24.10 -29.49 16.59
N PRO A 234 22.80 -29.79 16.58
CA PRO A 234 21.94 -29.60 15.41
C PRO A 234 21.76 -28.12 15.00
N ALA A 235 22.06 -27.20 15.92
CA ALA A 235 22.00 -25.75 15.70
C ALA A 235 23.16 -25.20 14.85
N THR A 236 24.34 -25.84 14.87
CA THR A 236 25.53 -25.40 14.11
C THR A 236 25.56 -25.89 12.67
N ASN A 237 24.98 -27.06 12.39
CA ASN A 237 24.88 -27.61 11.04
C ASN A 237 23.41 -27.76 10.64
N ALA A 238 22.84 -26.72 10.04
CA ALA A 238 21.43 -26.68 9.64
C ALA A 238 21.13 -27.41 8.30
N SER A 239 22.09 -28.15 7.73
CA SER A 239 21.93 -28.79 6.42
C SER A 239 20.80 -29.82 6.38
N TRP A 240 20.52 -30.48 7.52
CA TRP A 240 19.40 -31.42 7.68
C TRP A 240 18.05 -30.79 7.34
N LEU A 241 17.85 -29.49 7.57
CA LEU A 241 16.58 -28.82 7.30
C LEU A 241 16.41 -28.43 5.81
N SER A 242 17.49 -28.45 5.03
CA SER A 242 17.51 -27.98 3.64
C SER A 242 16.41 -28.61 2.75
N PRO A 243 16.15 -29.93 2.79
CA PRO A 243 15.10 -30.54 1.97
C PRO A 243 13.70 -29.96 2.30
N ALA A 244 13.41 -29.73 3.57
CA ALA A 244 12.13 -29.16 4.00
C ALA A 244 11.99 -27.69 3.55
N ILE A 245 13.07 -26.89 3.65
CA ILE A 245 13.05 -25.51 3.16
C ILE A 245 12.87 -25.46 1.64
N HIS A 246 13.52 -26.36 0.90
CA HIS A 246 13.37 -26.45 -0.55
C HIS A 246 11.93 -26.80 -0.95
N LEU A 247 11.33 -27.78 -0.27
CA LEU A 247 9.94 -28.16 -0.49
C LEU A 247 8.98 -27.01 -0.13
N CYS A 248 9.20 -26.35 1.00
CA CYS A 248 8.41 -25.19 1.45
C CYS A 248 8.45 -24.05 0.43
N LYS A 249 9.64 -23.74 -0.12
CA LYS A 249 9.84 -22.69 -1.14
C LYS A 249 9.09 -22.99 -2.45
N SER A 250 9.08 -24.25 -2.87
CA SER A 250 8.63 -24.66 -4.21
C SER A 250 7.22 -25.26 -4.23
N THR A 251 6.57 -25.41 -3.07
CA THR A 251 5.31 -26.19 -2.94
C THR A 251 4.22 -25.73 -3.92
N TYR A 252 4.11 -24.42 -4.14
CA TYR A 252 3.07 -23.83 -5.00
C TYR A 252 3.43 -23.75 -6.48
N THR A 253 4.70 -23.90 -6.84
CA THR A 253 5.19 -23.66 -8.21
C THR A 253 5.88 -24.87 -8.84
N SER A 254 6.13 -25.92 -8.06
CA SER A 254 6.85 -27.12 -8.50
C SER A 254 6.23 -27.81 -9.71
N GLN A 255 4.90 -27.79 -9.83
CA GLN A 255 4.16 -28.40 -10.93
C GLN A 255 3.98 -27.47 -12.15
N ILE A 256 4.39 -26.21 -12.04
CA ILE A 256 4.23 -25.22 -13.11
C ILE A 256 5.47 -25.26 -14.00
N THR A 257 5.32 -25.81 -15.20
CA THR A 257 6.42 -25.91 -16.18
C THR A 257 6.73 -24.54 -16.80
N HIS A 258 8.01 -24.31 -17.10
CA HIS A 258 8.44 -23.06 -17.72
C HIS A 258 7.78 -22.84 -19.10
N ASP A 259 7.66 -23.91 -19.90
CA ASP A 259 7.18 -23.84 -21.29
C ASP A 259 5.69 -23.54 -21.42
N SER A 260 4.91 -23.83 -20.37
CA SER A 260 3.48 -23.52 -20.29
C SER A 260 3.19 -22.06 -19.93
N CYS A 261 4.17 -21.31 -19.43
CA CYS A 261 3.98 -19.96 -18.93
C CYS A 261 4.23 -18.89 -20.00
N SER A 262 3.45 -17.81 -19.96
CA SER A 262 3.84 -16.55 -20.61
C SER A 262 5.06 -15.92 -19.91
N PRO A 263 5.78 -14.99 -20.56
CA PRO A 263 6.85 -14.24 -19.91
C PRO A 263 6.40 -13.53 -18.62
N GLN A 264 5.16 -13.04 -18.56
CA GLN A 264 4.61 -12.39 -17.36
C GLN A 264 4.32 -13.39 -16.25
N GLU A 265 3.82 -14.57 -16.60
CA GLU A 265 3.57 -15.65 -15.63
C GLU A 265 4.88 -16.15 -15.01
N LEU A 266 5.99 -16.16 -15.76
CA LEU A 266 7.31 -16.50 -15.23
C LEU A 266 7.77 -15.50 -14.16
N VAL A 267 7.49 -14.20 -14.35
CA VAL A 267 7.78 -13.17 -13.34
C VAL A 267 6.96 -13.42 -12.07
N LEU A 268 5.68 -13.79 -12.21
CA LEU A 268 4.81 -14.12 -11.07
C LEU A 268 5.29 -15.39 -10.35
N LYS A 269 5.62 -16.45 -11.10
CA LYS A 269 6.21 -17.69 -10.55
C LYS A 269 7.45 -17.40 -9.72
N HIS A 270 8.38 -16.62 -10.27
CA HIS A 270 9.60 -16.25 -9.57
C HIS A 270 9.34 -15.40 -8.32
N SER A 271 8.35 -14.50 -8.38
CA SER A 271 7.94 -13.66 -7.25
C SER A 271 7.35 -14.50 -6.11
N ILE A 272 6.54 -15.52 -6.43
CA ILE A 272 6.01 -16.48 -5.45
C ILE A 272 7.14 -17.29 -4.82
N GLU A 273 8.05 -17.85 -5.62
CA GLU A 273 9.20 -18.61 -5.10
C GLU A 273 10.12 -17.76 -4.24
N THR A 274 10.27 -16.48 -4.55
CA THR A 274 11.06 -15.54 -3.75
C THR A 274 10.36 -15.25 -2.42
N THR A 275 9.06 -14.96 -2.46
CA THR A 275 8.25 -14.71 -1.27
C THR A 275 8.23 -15.91 -0.32
N MET A 276 7.92 -17.09 -0.86
CA MET A 276 7.96 -18.34 -0.11
C MET A 276 9.37 -18.65 0.39
N GLY A 277 10.39 -18.42 -0.45
CA GLY A 277 11.79 -18.57 -0.05
C GLY A 277 12.16 -17.73 1.18
N GLN A 278 11.72 -16.47 1.24
CA GLN A 278 11.94 -15.61 2.41
C GLN A 278 11.18 -16.10 3.65
N ILE A 279 9.90 -16.46 3.50
CA ILE A 279 9.09 -17.00 4.60
C ILE A 279 9.72 -18.27 5.16
N CYS A 280 9.96 -19.26 4.31
CA CYS A 280 10.51 -20.56 4.70
C CYS A 280 11.93 -20.42 5.28
N ARG A 281 12.77 -19.54 4.72
CA ARG A 281 14.09 -19.25 5.28
C ARG A 281 13.99 -18.71 6.70
N THR A 282 13.15 -17.71 6.95
CA THR A 282 12.98 -17.13 8.29
C THR A 282 12.45 -18.15 9.28
N LEU A 283 11.42 -18.92 8.89
CA LEU A 283 10.88 -19.99 9.73
C LEU A 283 11.94 -21.06 10.01
N GLY A 284 12.75 -21.43 9.02
CA GLY A 284 13.84 -22.38 9.19
C GLY A 284 14.94 -21.88 10.13
N LEU A 285 15.33 -20.61 10.03
CA LEU A 285 16.31 -20.00 10.94
C LEU A 285 15.82 -20.01 12.39
N ILE A 286 14.54 -19.71 12.61
CA ILE A 286 13.93 -19.81 13.94
C ILE A 286 13.89 -21.26 14.38
N TRP A 287 13.45 -22.18 13.52
CA TRP A 287 13.30 -23.61 13.83
C TRP A 287 14.61 -24.28 14.24
N VAL A 288 15.71 -24.03 13.53
CA VAL A 288 17.03 -24.57 13.84
C VAL A 288 17.44 -24.21 15.27
N ARG A 289 17.20 -22.96 15.68
CA ARG A 289 17.52 -22.49 17.04
C ARG A 289 16.47 -22.90 18.07
N ALA A 290 15.24 -23.15 17.63
CA ALA A 290 14.15 -23.59 18.50
C ALA A 290 14.20 -25.10 18.78
N TYR A 291 14.99 -25.87 18.02
CA TYR A 291 14.97 -27.33 18.07
C TYR A 291 15.25 -27.86 19.48
N ASP A 292 16.27 -27.31 20.14
CA ASP A 292 16.74 -27.63 21.50
C ASP A 292 16.48 -26.51 22.52
N ALA A 293 15.81 -25.42 22.13
CA ALA A 293 15.59 -24.23 22.97
C ALA A 293 14.86 -24.49 24.29
N GLU A 294 14.01 -25.54 24.35
CA GLU A 294 13.32 -25.92 25.58
C GLU A 294 14.27 -26.49 26.66
N SER A 295 15.44 -26.99 26.25
CA SER A 295 16.44 -27.54 27.16
C SER A 295 17.33 -26.48 27.79
N LEU A 296 17.23 -25.21 27.34
CA LEU A 296 18.04 -24.11 27.86
C LEU A 296 17.73 -23.88 29.36
N PRO A 297 18.70 -24.03 30.27
CA PRO A 297 18.47 -23.87 31.70
C PRO A 297 18.43 -22.40 32.12
N ASN A 298 19.18 -21.54 31.44
CA ASN A 298 19.32 -20.12 31.76
C ASN A 298 18.16 -19.29 31.18
N GLU A 299 17.55 -18.45 32.00
CA GLU A 299 16.52 -17.49 31.60
C GLU A 299 17.06 -16.42 30.65
N GLU A 300 18.25 -15.87 30.91
CA GLU A 300 18.89 -14.87 30.05
C GLU A 300 19.11 -15.41 28.63
N GLY A 301 19.50 -16.69 28.52
CA GLY A 301 19.66 -17.37 27.23
C GLY A 301 18.34 -17.50 26.45
N ARG A 302 17.21 -17.71 27.15
CA ARG A 302 15.88 -17.75 26.52
C ARG A 302 15.46 -16.37 26.03
N TRP A 303 15.71 -15.32 26.80
CA TRP A 303 15.42 -13.94 26.39
C TRP A 303 16.26 -13.49 25.19
N ALA A 304 17.56 -13.78 25.20
CA ALA A 304 18.44 -13.51 24.05
C ALA A 304 17.93 -14.20 22.77
N LEU A 305 17.43 -15.43 22.90
CA LEU A 305 16.85 -16.17 21.78
C LEU A 305 15.54 -15.55 21.26
N LEU A 306 14.66 -15.11 22.17
CA LEU A 306 13.41 -14.41 21.82
C LEU A 306 13.68 -13.09 21.08
N GLU A 307 14.66 -12.30 21.51
CA GLU A 307 15.04 -11.06 20.82
C GLU A 307 15.58 -11.33 19.40
N LEU A 308 16.34 -12.40 19.21
CA LEU A 308 16.78 -12.83 17.87
C LEU A 308 15.58 -13.23 16.98
N TRP A 309 14.63 -13.98 17.51
CA TRP A 309 13.44 -14.37 16.75
C TRP A 309 12.55 -13.17 16.41
N LYS A 310 12.39 -12.25 17.36
CA LYS A 310 11.69 -10.98 17.17
C LYS A 310 12.31 -10.15 16.05
N ALA A 311 13.64 -10.05 16.01
CA ALA A 311 14.34 -9.37 14.92
C ALA A 311 14.08 -10.04 13.55
N GLU A 312 14.12 -11.37 13.47
CA GLU A 312 13.87 -12.11 12.22
C GLU A 312 12.42 -12.00 11.73
N ILE A 313 11.43 -12.05 12.64
CA ILE A 313 10.02 -11.88 12.30
C ILE A 313 9.75 -10.45 11.84
N ARG A 314 10.25 -9.43 12.55
CA ARG A 314 10.11 -8.02 12.13
C ARG A 314 10.77 -7.77 10.78
N ARG A 315 11.98 -8.29 10.56
CA ARG A 315 12.66 -8.21 9.26
C ARG A 315 11.79 -8.82 8.15
N LEU A 316 11.23 -10.01 8.37
CA LEU A 316 10.37 -10.67 7.39
C LEU A 316 9.07 -9.88 7.14
N ARG A 317 8.38 -9.43 8.18
CA ARG A 317 7.13 -8.66 8.02
C ARG A 317 7.38 -7.33 7.31
N ASN A 318 8.44 -6.61 7.65
CA ASN A 318 8.82 -5.38 6.96
C ASN A 318 9.18 -5.67 5.49
N TRP A 319 9.88 -6.78 5.22
CA TRP A 319 10.19 -7.20 3.85
C TRP A 319 8.94 -7.61 3.07
N LEU A 320 7.98 -8.29 3.68
CA LEU A 320 6.73 -8.67 3.01
C LEU A 320 5.87 -7.43 2.75
N GLY A 321 5.73 -6.54 3.74
CA GLY A 321 5.00 -5.29 3.62
C GLY A 321 3.55 -5.49 3.15
N TRP A 322 2.89 -6.53 3.63
CA TRP A 322 1.52 -6.85 3.21
C TRP A 322 0.53 -5.83 3.74
N ALA A 323 -0.33 -5.33 2.85
CA ALA A 323 -1.34 -4.32 3.18
C ALA A 323 -2.33 -4.78 4.26
N ILE A 324 -2.54 -6.09 4.42
CA ILE A 324 -3.45 -6.62 5.46
C ILE A 324 -3.00 -6.29 6.89
N TRP A 325 -1.71 -6.06 7.11
CA TRP A 325 -1.20 -5.66 8.42
C TRP A 325 -1.36 -4.17 8.69
N ILE A 326 -1.74 -3.39 7.68
CA ILE A 326 -2.00 -1.97 7.79
C ILE A 326 -3.45 -1.82 8.27
N LYS A 327 -3.62 -1.74 9.59
CA LYS A 327 -4.92 -1.66 10.25
C LYS A 327 -4.86 -0.70 11.45
N CYS A 328 -6.00 -0.16 11.84
CA CYS A 328 -6.10 0.70 13.01
C CYS A 328 -6.00 -0.15 14.28
N GLU A 329 -5.06 0.23 15.16
CA GLU A 329 -4.90 -0.37 16.48
C GLU A 329 -4.98 0.74 17.55
N PRO A 330 -5.97 0.70 18.47
CA PRO A 330 -7.06 -0.27 18.56
C PRO A 330 -8.03 -0.18 17.37
N SER A 331 -8.87 -1.20 17.20
CA SER A 331 -9.94 -1.17 16.18
C SER A 331 -10.86 0.02 16.40
N CYS A 332 -11.27 0.66 15.31
CA CYS A 332 -12.14 1.84 15.36
C CYS A 332 -13.52 1.51 15.95
N SER A 333 -14.19 2.53 16.52
CA SER A 333 -15.56 2.38 17.02
C SER A 333 -16.56 2.14 15.90
N GLU A 334 -17.79 1.72 16.25
CA GLU A 334 -18.88 1.47 15.28
C GLU A 334 -19.22 2.69 14.42
N SER A 335 -19.03 3.90 14.98
CA SER A 335 -19.26 5.18 14.30
C SER A 335 -18.06 5.67 13.48
N GLU A 336 -17.00 4.88 13.41
CA GLU A 336 -15.76 5.21 12.74
C GLU A 336 -15.43 4.20 11.63
N LEU A 337 -14.52 4.61 10.75
CA LEU A 337 -13.93 3.77 9.72
C LEU A 337 -12.41 3.87 9.85
N CYS A 338 -11.72 2.74 9.70
CA CYS A 338 -10.28 2.78 9.56
C CYS A 338 -9.95 3.18 8.11
N THR A 339 -9.33 4.34 7.92
CA THR A 339 -8.91 4.81 6.61
C THR A 339 -7.41 4.93 6.52
N LEU A 340 -6.88 4.68 5.33
CA LEU A 340 -5.53 5.10 4.95
C LEU A 340 -5.62 6.42 4.19
N PRO A 341 -4.55 7.23 4.19
CA PRO A 341 -4.47 8.38 3.30
C PRO A 341 -4.68 7.94 1.85
N GLN A 342 -5.67 8.53 1.17
CA GLN A 342 -6.00 8.21 -0.22
C GLN A 342 -6.12 9.47 -1.07
N TRP A 343 -5.63 9.41 -2.31
CA TRP A 343 -5.85 10.47 -3.29
C TRP A 343 -7.33 10.48 -3.71
N PRO A 344 -7.96 11.66 -3.91
CA PRO A 344 -7.42 13.02 -3.80
C PRO A 344 -7.58 13.66 -2.42
N TRP A 345 -8.09 12.92 -1.44
CA TRP A 345 -8.57 13.48 -0.17
C TRP A 345 -7.43 13.86 0.79
N ASP A 346 -6.37 13.07 0.80
CA ASP A 346 -5.23 13.24 1.73
C ASP A 346 -3.90 13.54 1.01
N ILE A 347 -3.89 13.51 -0.33
CA ILE A 347 -2.68 13.49 -1.17
C ILE A 347 -2.66 14.72 -2.08
N ARG A 348 -2.19 15.87 -1.57
CA ARG A 348 -2.02 17.08 -2.40
C ARG A 348 -0.72 17.86 -2.17
N THR A 349 0.14 17.39 -1.29
CA THR A 349 1.42 18.05 -0.99
C THR A 349 2.49 16.99 -1.08
N GLY A 350 3.35 17.06 -2.10
CA GLY A 350 4.38 16.06 -2.41
C GLY A 350 5.49 15.88 -1.36
N GLU A 351 5.14 15.93 -0.08
CA GLU A 351 5.95 15.49 1.05
C GLU A 351 5.67 14.02 1.33
N GLU A 352 6.56 13.40 2.10
CA GLU A 352 6.49 11.98 2.46
C GLU A 352 5.26 11.73 3.36
N GLU A 353 4.16 11.34 2.74
CA GLU A 353 2.86 11.20 3.40
C GLU A 353 2.88 10.10 4.47
N ASP A 354 2.42 10.48 5.67
CA ASP A 354 2.19 9.59 6.80
C ASP A 354 1.07 8.58 6.46
N MET A 355 1.45 7.41 5.92
CA MET A 355 0.55 6.30 5.58
C MET A 355 -0.04 5.57 6.80
N THR A 356 0.01 6.16 7.99
CA THR A 356 -0.55 5.56 9.20
C THR A 356 -2.08 5.52 9.11
N PRO A 357 -2.69 4.33 9.28
CA PRO A 357 -4.15 4.21 9.32
C PRO A 357 -4.75 5.02 10.48
N LYS A 358 -5.85 5.72 10.21
CA LYS A 358 -6.55 6.57 11.19
C LYS A 358 -8.03 6.21 11.27
N CYS A 359 -8.57 6.24 12.48
CA CYS A 359 -10.01 6.15 12.69
C CYS A 359 -10.65 7.50 12.37
N VAL A 360 -11.60 7.49 11.45
CA VAL A 360 -12.32 8.68 10.99
C VAL A 360 -13.81 8.51 11.22
N SER A 361 -14.48 9.55 11.70
CA SER A 361 -15.91 9.49 11.97
C SER A 361 -16.72 9.34 10.68
N ARG A 362 -17.65 8.38 10.66
CA ARG A 362 -18.64 8.23 9.59
C ARG A 362 -19.66 9.38 9.55
N LEU A 363 -19.78 10.13 10.64
CA LEU A 363 -20.77 11.20 10.80
C LEU A 363 -20.17 12.59 10.65
N ARG A 364 -18.88 12.75 11.00
CA ARG A 364 -18.17 14.03 10.94
C ARG A 364 -16.88 13.87 10.13
N TRP A 365 -17.04 13.96 8.81
CA TRP A 365 -15.90 14.16 7.94
C TRP A 365 -15.65 15.65 7.76
N GLU A 366 -14.79 16.20 8.62
CA GLU A 366 -14.22 17.52 8.39
C GLU A 366 -13.10 17.34 7.38
N THR A 367 -13.32 17.78 6.14
CA THR A 367 -12.20 18.02 5.23
C THR A 367 -11.40 19.20 5.78
N ASN A 368 -10.60 18.99 6.82
CA ASN A 368 -9.49 19.87 7.11
C ASN A 368 -8.45 19.65 6.01
N PHE A 369 -8.79 20.08 4.79
CA PHE A 369 -7.78 20.43 3.82
C PHE A 369 -6.93 21.47 4.53
N PRO A 370 -5.63 21.24 4.74
CA PRO A 370 -4.74 22.33 5.07
C PRO A 370 -4.71 23.22 3.82
N GLY A 371 -5.72 24.07 3.68
CA GLY A 371 -5.55 25.32 2.97
C GLY A 371 -4.33 25.96 3.61
N ARG A 372 -3.39 26.40 2.76
CA ARG A 372 -2.25 27.21 3.15
C ARG A 372 -2.68 28.10 4.32
N ARG A 373 -2.27 27.78 5.55
CA ARG A 373 -2.20 28.84 6.55
C ARG A 373 -1.20 29.79 5.93
N ARG A 374 -1.67 30.97 5.49
CA ARG A 374 -0.75 32.09 5.30
C ARG A 374 0.10 32.10 6.58
N PRO A 375 1.44 32.14 6.49
CA PRO A 375 2.23 32.49 7.65
C PRO A 375 1.59 33.72 8.27
N GLU A 376 1.23 33.67 9.55
CA GLU A 376 0.80 34.86 10.26
C GLU A 376 1.85 35.94 9.99
N GLU A 377 1.46 36.98 9.25
CA GLU A 377 2.29 38.13 9.01
C GLU A 377 2.59 38.71 10.40
N PRO A 378 3.87 38.87 10.79
CA PRO A 378 4.19 39.40 12.10
C PRO A 378 3.55 40.79 12.22
N GLU A 379 2.79 40.99 13.31
CA GLU A 379 2.15 42.26 13.64
C GLU A 379 3.13 43.41 13.42
N ARG A 380 2.82 44.29 12.45
CA ARG A 380 3.57 45.54 12.30
C ARG A 380 3.37 46.36 13.58
N PRO A 381 4.44 46.91 14.17
CA PRO A 381 4.31 47.80 15.31
C PRO A 381 3.45 49.01 14.92
N SER A 382 2.45 49.27 15.74
CA SER A 382 1.62 50.48 15.70
C SER A 382 2.52 51.71 15.69
N THR A 383 2.58 52.40 14.55
CA THR A 383 3.23 53.71 14.45
C THR A 383 2.38 54.71 15.21
N GLU A 384 2.92 55.18 16.33
CA GLU A 384 2.41 56.31 17.10
C GLU A 384 2.22 57.53 16.18
N ARG A 385 0.99 58.07 16.13
CA ARG A 385 0.77 59.42 15.62
C ARG A 385 1.10 60.41 16.74
N PRO A 386 1.92 61.44 16.49
CA PRO A 386 2.20 62.46 17.48
C PRO A 386 0.95 63.33 17.72
N LEU A 387 0.60 63.45 19.00
CA LEU A 387 -0.36 64.41 19.55
C LEU A 387 0.17 65.83 19.33
N PHE A 388 -0.43 66.56 18.40
CA PHE A 388 -0.40 68.02 18.43
C PHE A 388 -1.34 68.49 19.55
N GLY A 389 -0.74 69.05 20.60
CA GLY A 389 -1.45 69.74 21.66
C GLY A 389 -1.78 71.17 21.24
N GLU A 390 -3.01 71.58 21.48
CA GLU A 390 -3.35 72.97 21.78
C GLU A 390 -4.02 73.02 23.14
N GLY A 391 -3.32 73.65 24.09
CA GLY A 391 -3.85 74.02 25.41
C GLY A 391 -3.75 75.54 25.58
N LYS A 392 -4.90 76.20 25.37
CA LYS A 392 -5.45 77.43 26.00
C LYS A 392 -4.50 78.56 26.47
N ARG A 393 -4.89 79.79 26.06
CA ARG A 393 -4.63 81.11 26.68
C ARG A 393 -3.20 81.46 27.09
#